data_AF-A0AA88VGJ7-F1
#
_entry.id   AF-A0AA88VGJ7-F1
#
_cell.length_a   1.000
_cell.length_b   1.000
_cell.length_c   1.000
_cell.angle_alpha   90.00
_cell.angle_beta   90.00
_cell.angle_gamma   90.00
#
_symmetry.space_group_name_H-M   'P 1'
#
loop_
_entity.id
_entity.type
_entity.pdbx_description
1 polymer ?
#
loop_
_entity_poly.entity_id
_entity_poly.type
_entity_poly.pdbx_seq_one_letter_code
_entity_poly.pdbx_strand_id
1 'polypeptide(L)'
;MKQKRKKTKGRKESQDSVVVQRLGYLAFTQETRTHAHTDKSQVGSSGASPSVTELIQKVSFLISWMLPIVVSIPTMAGKAAKSVAKAVGEYQYPWQEKLKKYKDELSKGVWGYWHLGAWKPMGISARHRARLRKEVLLAGQDWPYDPERKEMRTKRKGHKCDRIAAEKRAHTAELMKKMPQMLADYRKRRWEKKMHDEDAAAKKT
;
A
#
# COMPACT_ATOMS: atom_id res chain seq x y z
N MET A 1 -31.75 59.85 -6.36
CA MET A 1 -32.10 59.31 -5.03
C MET A 1 -30.84 58.77 -4.36
N LYS A 2 -30.55 59.23 -3.14
CA LYS A 2 -29.37 58.86 -2.33
C LYS A 2 -29.65 57.54 -1.60
N GLN A 3 -28.76 56.56 -1.69
CA GLN A 3 -28.62 55.56 -0.63
C GLN A 3 -27.15 55.47 -0.19
N LYS A 4 -26.89 56.09 0.96
CA LYS A 4 -25.68 55.92 1.77
C LYS A 4 -25.82 54.60 2.53
N ARG A 5 -24.85 53.68 2.42
CA ARG A 5 -24.64 52.63 3.41
C ARG A 5 -23.32 52.87 4.14
N LYS A 6 -23.46 53.18 5.43
CA LYS A 6 -22.41 53.46 6.40
C LYS A 6 -21.59 52.19 6.66
N LYS A 7 -20.28 52.32 6.65
CA LYS A 7 -19.30 51.30 7.05
C LYS A 7 -19.22 51.31 8.58
N THR A 8 -19.68 50.24 9.22
CA THR A 8 -19.52 50.02 10.67
C THR A 8 -18.11 49.51 10.97
N LYS A 9 -17.60 49.94 12.13
CA LYS A 9 -16.24 49.84 12.65
C LYS A 9 -16.31 48.96 13.91
N GLY A 10 -15.32 48.10 14.12
CA GLY A 10 -15.18 47.22 15.31
C GLY A 10 -15.24 45.74 14.90
N ARG A 11 -14.36 44.84 15.31
CA ARG A 11 -13.70 44.69 16.63
C ARG A 11 -12.40 43.89 16.43
N LYS A 12 -11.33 44.30 17.11
CA LYS A 12 -10.11 43.51 17.32
C LYS A 12 -10.42 42.47 18.41
N GLU A 13 -10.21 41.20 18.14
CA GLU A 13 -10.05 40.12 19.13
C GLU A 13 -8.68 39.52 18.82
N SER A 14 -7.62 40.06 19.43
CA SER A 14 -6.95 39.50 20.61
C SER A 14 -6.68 38.01 20.47
N GLN A 15 -5.42 37.73 20.13
CA GLN A 15 -4.73 36.53 20.57
C GLN A 15 -4.86 36.43 22.11
N ASP A 16 -4.79 35.20 22.64
CA ASP A 16 -4.89 34.84 24.06
C ASP A 16 -6.30 34.51 24.55
N SER A 17 -6.84 33.38 24.09
CA SER A 17 -7.65 32.55 24.98
C SER A 17 -7.57 31.07 24.57
N VAL A 18 -7.38 30.23 25.59
CA VAL A 18 -7.59 28.78 25.59
C VAL A 18 -6.48 27.91 24.99
N VAL A 19 -5.29 28.04 25.58
CA VAL A 19 -4.62 26.85 26.13
C VAL A 19 -5.61 26.20 27.10
N VAL A 20 -6.26 25.10 26.70
CA VAL A 20 -6.80 23.99 27.52
C VAL A 20 -7.61 23.07 26.59
N GLN A 21 -7.11 21.84 26.44
CA GLN A 21 -7.61 20.60 25.78
C GLN A 21 -6.42 20.03 24.99
N ARG A 22 -5.38 19.43 25.58
CA ARG A 22 -5.29 18.39 26.60
C ARG A 22 -6.16 17.15 26.30
N LEU A 23 -5.49 16.21 25.63
CA LEU A 23 -5.50 14.75 25.82
C LEU A 23 -6.71 13.93 25.33
N GLY A 24 -6.42 13.11 24.33
CA GLY A 24 -7.26 12.07 23.71
C GLY A 24 -7.00 12.15 22.21
N TYR A 25 -6.21 11.28 21.57
CA TYR A 25 -6.39 9.85 21.48
C TYR A 25 -5.03 9.17 21.23
N LEU A 26 -4.53 8.46 22.25
CA LEU A 26 -3.60 7.35 22.10
C LEU A 26 -4.16 6.21 22.93
N ALA A 27 -4.05 4.98 22.41
CA ALA A 27 -4.47 3.70 22.96
C ALA A 27 -5.94 3.31 22.71
N PHE A 28 -6.16 2.49 21.68
CA PHE A 28 -7.05 1.35 21.81
C PHE A 28 -6.39 0.12 21.19
N THR A 29 -6.09 -0.84 22.06
CA THR A 29 -5.36 -2.08 21.87
C THR A 29 -6.16 -3.14 21.13
N GLN A 30 -5.43 -4.11 20.60
CA GLN A 30 -5.92 -5.40 20.10
C GLN A 30 -6.79 -6.12 21.14
N GLU A 31 -7.71 -7.00 20.70
CA GLU A 31 -7.54 -8.47 20.72
C GLU A 31 -8.88 -9.23 20.83
N THR A 32 -8.98 -10.33 20.07
CA THR A 32 -9.91 -11.48 20.19
C THR A 32 -11.41 -11.27 19.90
N ARG A 33 -11.97 -12.07 18.98
CA ARG A 33 -12.70 -13.31 19.34
C ARG A 33 -13.21 -14.02 18.07
N THR A 34 -12.69 -15.21 17.86
CA THR A 34 -13.25 -16.29 17.06
C THR A 34 -14.66 -16.65 17.54
N HIS A 35 -15.61 -16.89 16.64
CA HIS A 35 -16.62 -17.95 16.81
C HIS A 35 -17.17 -18.35 15.43
N ALA A 36 -16.76 -19.55 15.00
CA ALA A 36 -17.49 -20.31 14.01
C ALA A 36 -18.79 -20.80 14.65
N HIS A 37 -19.92 -20.66 13.94
CA HIS A 37 -21.11 -21.46 14.21
C HIS A 37 -21.70 -21.93 12.88
N THR A 38 -21.54 -23.23 12.68
CA THR A 38 -22.37 -24.05 11.80
C THR A 38 -23.82 -23.95 12.25
N ASP A 39 -24.77 -23.83 11.33
CA ASP A 39 -25.94 -24.70 11.43
C ASP A 39 -26.65 -24.96 10.10
N LYS A 40 -27.03 -26.24 9.97
CA LYS A 40 -27.81 -26.84 8.90
C LYS A 40 -29.29 -26.69 9.23
N SER A 41 -30.15 -26.40 8.25
CA SER A 41 -31.59 -26.68 8.38
C SER A 41 -32.24 -27.06 7.04
N GLN A 42 -32.58 -28.36 6.96
CA GLN A 42 -33.77 -29.02 6.37
C GLN A 42 -34.25 -28.57 4.97
N VAL A 43 -34.25 -29.39 3.90
CA VAL A 43 -34.86 -30.71 3.63
C VAL A 43 -36.37 -30.77 3.91
N GLY A 44 -37.16 -30.62 2.84
CA GLY A 44 -38.55 -31.08 2.75
C GLY A 44 -38.74 -31.88 1.45
N SER A 45 -38.96 -33.19 1.57
CA SER A 45 -39.50 -34.02 0.50
C SER A 45 -40.17 -35.23 1.14
N SER A 46 -41.50 -35.23 1.10
CA SER A 46 -42.39 -36.29 1.58
C SER A 46 -42.35 -37.47 0.61
N GLY A 47 -41.69 -38.56 1.02
CA GLY A 47 -41.76 -39.86 0.36
C GLY A 47 -42.75 -40.77 1.07
N ALA A 48 -43.67 -41.34 0.30
CA ALA A 48 -44.61 -42.38 0.72
C ALA A 48 -43.88 -43.65 1.19
N SER A 49 -44.35 -44.24 2.28
CA SER A 49 -43.82 -45.47 2.88
C SER A 49 -44.38 -46.73 2.17
N PRO A 50 -43.54 -47.63 1.65
CA PRO A 50 -43.96 -48.98 1.25
C PRO A 50 -44.15 -49.90 2.46
N SER A 51 -45.09 -50.83 2.34
CA SER A 51 -45.55 -51.73 3.39
C SER A 51 -44.53 -52.82 3.75
N VAL A 52 -44.68 -53.35 4.97
CA VAL A 52 -43.77 -54.27 5.68
C VAL A 52 -43.51 -55.60 4.95
N THR A 53 -44.23 -55.91 3.87
CA THR A 53 -44.06 -57.14 3.09
C THR A 53 -43.02 -57.06 1.98
N GLU A 54 -42.55 -55.87 1.58
CA GLU A 54 -41.54 -55.70 0.51
C GLU A 54 -40.08 -55.84 1.00
N LEU A 55 -39.86 -55.80 2.32
CA LEU A 55 -38.51 -55.83 2.90
C LEU A 55 -37.98 -57.26 3.13
N ILE A 56 -38.85 -58.27 3.16
CA ILE A 56 -38.48 -59.65 3.50
C ILE A 56 -37.96 -60.43 2.28
N GLN A 57 -38.34 -60.06 1.06
CA GLN A 57 -37.83 -60.71 -0.16
C GLN A 57 -36.49 -60.14 -0.68
N LYS A 58 -36.11 -58.90 -0.29
CA LYS A 58 -34.86 -58.27 -0.75
C LYS A 58 -33.64 -58.60 0.12
N VAL A 59 -33.83 -59.01 1.38
CA VAL A 59 -32.72 -59.36 2.30
C VAL A 59 -32.14 -60.76 1.98
N SER A 60 -32.96 -61.69 1.48
CA SER A 60 -32.53 -63.06 1.18
C SER A 60 -31.64 -63.21 -0.06
N PHE A 61 -31.60 -62.22 -0.96
CA PHE A 61 -30.77 -62.25 -2.17
C PHE A 61 -29.36 -61.67 -1.99
N LEU A 62 -29.10 -60.91 -0.92
CA LEU A 62 -27.81 -60.24 -0.69
C LEU A 62 -26.82 -61.05 0.17
N ILE A 63 -27.29 -62.08 0.88
CA ILE A 63 -26.44 -62.93 1.72
C ILE A 63 -25.72 -64.03 0.89
N SER A 64 -26.15 -64.27 -0.35
CA SER A 64 -25.58 -65.31 -1.23
C SER A 64 -24.43 -64.83 -2.14
N TRP A 65 -23.97 -63.58 -2.00
CA TRP A 65 -22.93 -62.99 -2.88
C TRP A 65 -21.65 -62.51 -2.16
N MET A 66 -21.44 -62.93 -0.91
CA MET A 66 -20.15 -62.86 -0.18
C MET A 66 -19.71 -64.31 0.05
N LEU A 67 -18.58 -64.88 -0.36
CA LEU A 67 -17.19 -64.50 -0.73
C LEU A 67 -16.56 -65.79 -1.38
N PRO A 68 -15.34 -65.85 -1.99
CA PRO A 68 -14.15 -65.04 -1.70
C PRO A 68 -13.28 -64.61 -2.90
N ILE A 69 -12.60 -63.45 -2.78
CA ILE A 69 -11.36 -63.18 -3.52
C ILE A 69 -10.27 -62.93 -2.48
N VAL A 70 -9.44 -63.95 -2.26
CA VAL A 70 -8.19 -63.85 -1.51
C VAL A 70 -7.19 -63.09 -2.39
N VAL A 71 -6.94 -61.82 -2.07
CA VAL A 71 -5.76 -61.09 -2.56
C VAL A 71 -4.88 -60.76 -1.36
N SER A 72 -3.67 -61.30 -1.42
CA SER A 72 -2.55 -61.05 -0.54
C SER A 72 -2.32 -59.55 -0.33
N ILE A 73 -2.43 -59.09 0.92
CA ILE A 73 -2.14 -57.71 1.34
C ILE A 73 -0.63 -57.62 1.63
N PRO A 74 0.20 -56.91 0.83
CA PRO A 74 1.55 -56.59 1.24
C PRO A 74 1.52 -55.60 2.42
N THR A 75 2.31 -55.91 3.44
CA THR A 75 2.48 -55.17 4.69
C THR A 75 2.92 -53.71 4.45
N MET A 76 1.96 -52.79 4.43
CA MET A 76 2.17 -51.34 4.31
C MET A 76 2.84 -50.69 5.56
N ALA A 77 3.07 -51.46 6.62
CA ALA A 77 3.67 -50.97 7.88
C ALA A 77 5.13 -50.49 7.73
N GLY A 78 5.90 -51.05 6.79
CA GLY A 78 7.31 -50.67 6.57
C GLY A 78 7.53 -49.34 5.84
N LYS A 79 6.51 -48.85 5.10
CA LYS A 79 6.58 -47.56 4.38
C LYS A 79 6.30 -46.38 5.30
N ALA A 80 5.39 -46.55 6.27
CA ALA A 80 5.07 -45.52 7.25
C ALA A 80 6.24 -45.23 8.20
N ALA A 81 6.95 -46.26 8.66
CA ALA A 81 8.13 -46.07 9.53
C ALA A 81 9.28 -45.35 8.80
N LYS A 82 9.51 -45.68 7.52
CA LYS A 82 10.51 -44.99 6.69
C LYS A 82 10.13 -43.55 6.39
N SER A 83 8.84 -43.24 6.20
CA SER A 83 8.39 -41.86 5.99
C SER A 83 8.49 -41.02 7.26
N VAL A 84 8.28 -41.60 8.45
CA VAL A 84 8.46 -40.89 9.72
C VAL A 84 9.95 -40.66 10.01
N ALA A 85 10.82 -41.65 9.78
CA ALA A 85 12.27 -41.46 9.94
C ALA A 85 12.86 -40.45 8.94
N LYS A 86 12.37 -40.44 7.67
CA LYS A 86 12.66 -39.35 6.73
C LYS A 86 12.11 -38.02 7.23
N ALA A 87 10.86 -37.98 7.68
CA ALA A 87 10.22 -36.77 8.19
C ALA A 87 10.78 -36.25 9.52
N VAL A 88 11.68 -36.97 10.19
CA VAL A 88 12.41 -36.50 11.37
C VAL A 88 13.84 -36.09 11.01
N GLY A 89 14.48 -36.75 10.02
CA GLY A 89 15.82 -36.43 9.54
C GLY A 89 15.90 -35.33 8.46
N GLU A 90 15.01 -35.33 7.46
CA GLU A 90 14.87 -34.27 6.43
C GLU A 90 14.27 -32.98 6.99
N TYR A 91 13.61 -33.06 8.14
CA TYR A 91 12.99 -31.90 8.79
C TYR A 91 14.00 -30.98 9.48
N GLN A 92 15.21 -31.49 9.74
CA GLN A 92 16.18 -30.75 10.51
C GLN A 92 16.64 -29.49 9.78
N TYR A 93 16.77 -29.50 8.44
CA TYR A 93 17.12 -28.29 7.65
C TYR A 93 16.58 -28.29 6.21
N PRO A 94 15.26 -28.16 5.99
CA PRO A 94 14.64 -28.15 4.66
C PRO A 94 15.12 -27.00 3.76
N TRP A 95 15.78 -25.98 4.32
CA TRP A 95 16.33 -24.86 3.56
C TRP A 95 17.60 -25.21 2.80
N GLN A 96 18.40 -26.18 3.24
CA GLN A 96 19.67 -26.54 2.57
C GLN A 96 19.43 -27.11 1.18
N GLU A 97 18.45 -27.97 1.03
CA GLU A 97 18.07 -28.56 -0.26
C GLU A 97 17.49 -27.52 -1.21
N LYS A 98 16.61 -26.66 -0.69
CA LYS A 98 16.05 -25.53 -1.45
C LYS A 98 17.16 -24.58 -1.90
N LEU A 99 18.14 -24.31 -1.02
CA LEU A 99 19.25 -23.41 -1.32
C LEU A 99 20.20 -24.01 -2.37
N LYS A 100 20.48 -25.32 -2.32
CA LYS A 100 21.22 -26.04 -3.36
C LYS A 100 20.49 -25.98 -4.71
N LYS A 101 19.19 -26.24 -4.73
CA LYS A 101 18.35 -26.21 -5.96
C LYS A 101 18.37 -24.84 -6.64
N TYR A 102 18.39 -23.78 -5.84
CA TYR A 102 18.19 -22.41 -6.30
C TYR A 102 19.45 -21.55 -6.28
N LYS A 103 20.61 -22.14 -5.98
CA LYS A 103 21.89 -21.44 -5.86
C LYS A 103 22.24 -20.62 -7.10
N ASP A 104 22.06 -21.22 -8.27
CA ASP A 104 22.40 -20.60 -9.56
C ASP A 104 21.42 -19.48 -9.94
N GLU A 105 20.19 -19.53 -9.45
CA GLU A 105 19.22 -18.45 -9.63
C GLU A 105 19.50 -17.31 -8.64
N LEU A 106 19.83 -17.64 -7.39
CA LEU A 106 20.12 -16.66 -6.34
C LEU A 106 21.35 -15.80 -6.67
N SER A 107 22.35 -16.36 -7.35
CA SER A 107 23.56 -15.65 -7.78
C SER A 107 23.32 -14.64 -8.92
N LYS A 108 22.24 -14.77 -9.69
CA LYS A 108 21.91 -13.86 -10.81
C LYS A 108 21.43 -12.48 -10.34
N GLY A 109 21.18 -12.29 -9.05
CA GLY A 109 20.74 -11.03 -8.44
C GLY A 109 19.33 -11.11 -7.84
N VAL A 110 18.75 -9.98 -7.43
CA VAL A 110 17.45 -9.94 -6.72
C VAL A 110 16.26 -9.75 -7.66
N TRP A 111 16.43 -8.95 -8.73
CA TRP A 111 15.33 -8.48 -9.57
C TRP A 111 15.27 -9.13 -10.96
N GLY A 112 16.23 -9.99 -11.27
CA GLY A 112 16.45 -10.52 -12.61
C GLY A 112 17.85 -10.20 -13.08
N TYR A 113 18.14 -10.62 -14.31
CA TYR A 113 19.44 -10.41 -14.93
C TYR A 113 19.28 -9.86 -16.33
N TRP A 114 20.20 -8.98 -16.71
CA TRP A 114 20.28 -8.46 -18.06
C TRP A 114 20.92 -9.52 -18.95
N HIS A 115 20.23 -9.94 -20.01
CA HIS A 115 20.72 -10.95 -20.92
C HIS A 115 20.23 -10.68 -22.34
N LEU A 116 21.17 -10.56 -23.29
CA LEU A 116 20.88 -10.33 -24.72
C LEU A 116 19.93 -9.15 -24.96
N GLY A 117 20.14 -8.03 -24.26
CA GLY A 117 19.37 -6.80 -24.45
C GLY A 117 17.98 -6.78 -23.80
N ALA A 118 17.62 -7.81 -23.03
CA ALA A 118 16.38 -7.86 -22.28
C ALA A 118 16.62 -8.15 -20.79
N TRP A 119 15.76 -7.58 -19.94
CA TRP A 119 15.65 -8.01 -18.55
C TRP A 119 14.91 -9.34 -18.50
N LYS A 120 15.61 -10.41 -18.07
CA LYS A 120 14.98 -11.69 -17.77
C LYS A 120 14.59 -11.77 -16.29
N PRO A 121 13.34 -12.18 -15.98
CA PRO A 121 12.95 -12.41 -14.60
C PRO A 121 13.69 -13.62 -14.02
N MET A 122 13.78 -13.67 -12.70
CA MET A 122 14.32 -14.80 -11.96
C MET A 122 13.42 -16.03 -12.10
N GLY A 123 13.99 -17.24 -12.04
CA GLY A 123 13.23 -18.49 -11.97
C GLY A 123 12.50 -18.70 -10.63
N ILE A 124 12.70 -17.82 -9.65
CA ILE A 124 12.14 -17.88 -8.30
C ILE A 124 11.34 -16.62 -8.03
N SER A 125 10.13 -16.77 -7.50
CA SER A 125 9.35 -15.62 -7.02
C SER A 125 10.03 -14.94 -5.82
N ALA A 126 9.94 -13.61 -5.76
CA ALA A 126 10.47 -12.84 -4.63
C ALA A 126 9.93 -13.32 -3.26
N ARG A 127 8.67 -13.79 -3.22
CA ARG A 127 8.05 -14.37 -2.02
C ARG A 127 8.75 -15.66 -1.59
N HIS A 128 9.05 -16.56 -2.53
CA HIS A 128 9.75 -17.80 -2.22
C HIS A 128 11.17 -17.49 -1.73
N ARG A 129 11.89 -16.56 -2.39
CA ARG A 129 13.22 -16.08 -1.93
C ARG A 129 13.18 -15.56 -0.50
N ALA A 130 12.19 -14.73 -0.15
CA ALA A 130 12.06 -14.18 1.20
C ALA A 130 11.76 -15.25 2.26
N ARG A 131 10.98 -16.30 1.92
CA ARG A 131 10.79 -17.46 2.81
C ARG A 131 12.10 -18.22 3.03
N LEU A 132 12.87 -18.48 1.98
CA LEU A 132 14.19 -19.12 2.10
C LEU A 132 15.14 -18.28 2.96
N ARG A 133 15.22 -16.97 2.70
CA ARG A 133 16.02 -16.05 3.49
C ARG A 133 15.62 -16.07 4.97
N LYS A 134 14.32 -16.11 5.26
CA LYS A 134 13.80 -16.25 6.63
C LYS A 134 14.24 -17.57 7.28
N GLU A 135 14.09 -18.70 6.59
CA GLU A 135 14.49 -20.02 7.10
C GLU A 135 16.01 -20.08 7.40
N VAL A 136 16.84 -19.52 6.51
CA VAL A 136 18.31 -19.47 6.67
C VAL A 136 18.72 -18.58 7.85
N LEU A 137 18.17 -17.37 7.92
CA LEU A 137 18.49 -16.43 9.00
C LEU A 137 18.00 -16.93 10.37
N LEU A 138 16.85 -17.63 10.43
CA LEU A 138 16.36 -18.26 11.66
C LEU A 138 17.27 -19.40 12.13
N ALA A 139 17.95 -20.09 11.21
CA ALA A 139 18.97 -21.08 11.54
C ALA A 139 20.32 -20.45 11.94
N GLY A 140 20.40 -19.12 12.03
CA GLY A 140 21.62 -18.39 12.41
C GLY A 140 22.70 -18.34 11.31
N GLN A 141 22.36 -18.70 10.08
CA GLN A 141 23.28 -18.68 8.94
C GLN A 141 23.21 -17.34 8.20
N ASP A 142 24.33 -16.93 7.60
CA ASP A 142 24.41 -15.69 6.85
C ASP A 142 23.78 -15.79 5.44
N TRP A 143 23.30 -14.67 4.91
CA TRP A 143 22.64 -14.58 3.60
C TRP A 143 23.44 -13.71 2.62
N PRO A 144 24.35 -14.30 1.81
CA PRO A 144 25.29 -13.55 0.98
C PRO A 144 24.74 -13.09 -0.38
N TYR A 145 23.52 -13.50 -0.76
CA TYR A 145 23.00 -13.32 -2.13
C TYR A 145 22.34 -11.96 -2.41
N ASP A 146 22.06 -11.17 -1.37
CA ASP A 146 21.33 -9.91 -1.53
C ASP A 146 22.29 -8.73 -1.26
N PRO A 147 22.35 -7.73 -2.15
CA PRO A 147 23.15 -6.53 -1.88
C PRO A 147 22.58 -5.76 -0.68
N GLU A 148 23.46 -5.06 0.02
CA GLU A 148 23.08 -4.21 1.13
C GLU A 148 22.11 -3.11 0.70
N ARG A 149 21.20 -2.74 1.61
CA ARG A 149 20.22 -1.68 1.33
C ARG A 149 20.95 -0.34 1.25
N LYS A 150 20.73 0.38 0.15
CA LYS A 150 21.21 1.75 -0.01
C LYS A 150 20.55 2.69 1.00
N GLU A 151 21.31 3.67 1.47
CA GLU A 151 20.80 4.77 2.28
C GLU A 151 19.70 5.56 1.56
N MET A 152 18.66 5.97 2.32
CA MET A 152 17.55 6.77 1.81
C MET A 152 17.94 8.25 1.60
N ARG A 153 17.29 8.94 0.65
CA ARG A 153 17.52 10.37 0.39
C ARG A 153 16.69 11.25 1.33
N THR A 154 17.36 11.99 2.22
CA THR A 154 16.69 12.83 3.25
C THR A 154 16.53 14.31 2.84
N LYS A 155 16.47 14.63 1.54
CA LYS A 155 16.35 16.04 1.08
C LYS A 155 14.89 16.46 0.93
N ARG A 156 14.46 17.51 1.65
CA ARG A 156 13.14 18.13 1.49
C ARG A 156 13.12 19.10 0.30
N LYS A 157 12.05 19.09 -0.50
CA LYS A 157 11.90 19.94 -1.71
C LYS A 157 11.59 21.42 -1.40
N GLY A 158 10.86 21.66 -0.31
CA GLY A 158 10.24 22.96 0.01
C GLY A 158 9.06 23.30 -0.92
N HIS A 159 8.13 24.14 -0.46
CA HIS A 159 7.05 24.64 -1.31
C HIS A 159 7.56 25.73 -2.26
N LYS A 160 7.00 25.78 -3.48
CA LYS A 160 7.37 26.78 -4.50
C LYS A 160 7.12 28.20 -3.98
N CYS A 161 6.00 28.42 -3.29
CA CYS A 161 5.62 29.72 -2.75
C CYS A 161 6.66 30.25 -1.76
N ASP A 162 7.12 29.42 -0.82
CA ASP A 162 8.09 29.81 0.21
C ASP A 162 9.44 30.17 -0.38
N ARG A 163 9.86 29.42 -1.42
CA ARG A 163 11.10 29.70 -2.16
C ARG A 163 11.09 31.11 -2.79
N ILE A 164 9.98 31.49 -3.40
CA ILE A 164 9.83 32.75 -4.14
C ILE A 164 9.41 33.90 -3.21
N ALA A 165 8.95 33.61 -1.99
CA ALA A 165 8.42 34.63 -1.08
C ALA A 165 9.49 35.66 -0.67
N ALA A 166 10.75 35.23 -0.47
CA ALA A 166 11.84 36.15 -0.16
C ALA A 166 12.15 37.09 -1.34
N GLU A 167 12.22 36.55 -2.55
CA GLU A 167 12.45 37.31 -3.80
C GLU A 167 11.35 38.35 -4.02
N LYS A 168 10.08 37.96 -3.84
CA LYS A 168 8.94 38.86 -3.96
C LYS A 168 9.00 40.02 -2.96
N ARG A 169 9.37 39.77 -1.71
CA ARG A 169 9.50 40.82 -0.68
C ARG A 169 10.61 41.82 -1.03
N ALA A 170 11.75 41.34 -1.53
CA ALA A 170 12.85 42.20 -1.97
C ALA A 170 12.45 43.07 -3.16
N HIS A 171 11.83 42.47 -4.19
CA HIS A 171 11.34 43.20 -5.35
C HIS A 171 10.29 44.26 -4.98
N THR A 172 9.39 43.95 -4.05
CA THR A 172 8.43 44.95 -3.54
C THR A 172 9.17 46.14 -2.91
N ALA A 173 10.20 45.90 -2.09
CA ALA A 173 10.97 46.99 -1.48
C ALA A 173 11.69 47.86 -2.53
N GLU A 174 12.28 47.25 -3.56
CA GLU A 174 12.90 47.98 -4.68
C GLU A 174 11.88 48.82 -5.46
N LEU A 175 10.70 48.27 -5.74
CA LEU A 175 9.64 48.97 -6.42
C LEU A 175 9.14 50.17 -5.60
N MET A 176 9.05 50.04 -4.28
CA MET A 176 8.67 51.13 -3.40
C MET A 176 9.70 52.27 -3.41
N LYS A 177 11.00 51.97 -3.51
CA LYS A 177 12.04 53.01 -3.67
C LYS A 177 11.90 53.78 -4.98
N LYS A 178 11.47 53.11 -6.07
CA LYS A 178 11.25 53.73 -7.39
C LYS A 178 9.91 54.47 -7.50
N MET A 179 9.02 54.33 -6.53
CA MET A 179 7.68 54.92 -6.53
C MET A 179 7.67 56.44 -6.74
N PRO A 180 8.51 57.24 -6.05
CA PRO A 180 8.48 58.70 -6.21
C PRO A 180 8.82 59.14 -7.63
N GLN A 181 9.81 58.49 -8.24
CA GLN A 181 10.20 58.75 -9.63
C GLN A 181 9.06 58.40 -10.58
N MET A 182 8.46 57.21 -10.45
CA MET A 182 7.33 56.81 -11.30
C MET A 182 6.13 57.76 -11.20
N LEU A 183 5.86 58.32 -10.01
CA LEU A 183 4.81 59.33 -9.82
C LEU A 183 5.16 60.66 -10.48
N ALA A 184 6.42 61.09 -10.42
CA ALA A 184 6.88 62.29 -11.13
C ALA A 184 6.73 62.12 -12.65
N ASP A 185 7.18 60.98 -13.19
CA ASP A 185 7.08 60.65 -14.61
C ASP A 185 5.62 60.57 -15.09
N TYR A 186 4.72 60.01 -14.26
CA TYR A 186 3.29 59.98 -14.58
C TYR A 186 2.67 61.37 -14.62
N ARG A 187 2.98 62.22 -13.62
CA ARG A 187 2.50 63.61 -13.59
C ARG A 187 3.01 64.40 -14.79
N LYS A 188 4.29 64.26 -15.13
CA LYS A 188 4.91 64.89 -16.30
C LYS A 188 4.19 64.51 -17.60
N ARG A 189 4.01 63.20 -17.86
CA ARG A 189 3.30 62.71 -19.05
C ARG A 189 1.86 63.21 -19.16
N ARG A 190 1.14 63.27 -18.03
CA ARG A 190 -0.23 63.79 -17.99
C ARG A 190 -0.28 65.29 -18.30
N TRP A 191 0.71 66.04 -17.83
CA TRP A 191 0.80 67.47 -18.05
C TRP A 191 1.21 67.81 -19.49
N GLU A 192 2.22 67.14 -20.03
CA GLU A 192 2.64 67.27 -21.44
C GLU A 192 1.50 66.96 -22.41
N LYS A 193 0.74 65.88 -22.14
CA LYS A 193 -0.44 65.56 -22.95
C LYS A 193 -1.47 66.69 -22.92
N LYS A 194 -1.74 67.26 -21.73
CA LYS A 194 -2.70 68.35 -21.59
C LYS A 194 -2.26 69.59 -22.40
N MET A 195 -1.00 69.99 -22.28
CA MET A 195 -0.46 71.14 -23.03
C MET A 195 -0.56 70.90 -24.54
N HIS A 196 -0.19 69.71 -25.02
CA HIS A 196 -0.31 69.36 -26.43
C HIS A 196 -1.77 69.40 -26.93
N ASP A 197 -2.72 68.90 -26.14
CA ASP A 197 -4.15 68.93 -26.49
C ASP A 197 -4.69 70.38 -26.54
N GLU A 198 -4.23 71.25 -25.63
CA GLU A 198 -4.57 72.69 -25.62
C GLU A 198 -3.95 73.43 -26.82
N ASP A 199 -2.68 73.18 -27.14
CA ASP A 199 -2.01 73.73 -28.32
C ASP A 199 -2.67 73.27 -29.62
N ALA A 200 -3.10 72.01 -29.68
CA ALA A 200 -3.83 71.46 -30.83
C ALA A 200 -5.22 72.08 -30.98
N ALA A 201 -5.90 72.40 -29.87
CA ALA A 201 -7.17 73.10 -29.87
C ALA A 201 -7.01 74.56 -30.33
N ALA A 202 -5.99 75.27 -29.83
CA ALA A 202 -5.71 76.66 -30.20
C ALA A 202 -5.26 76.83 -31.66
N LYS A 203 -4.59 75.83 -32.25
CA LYS A 203 -4.24 75.82 -33.68
C LYS A 203 -5.43 75.51 -34.61
N LYS A 204 -6.52 74.97 -34.06
CA LYS A 204 -7.71 74.57 -34.82
C LYS A 204 -8.77 75.67 -34.90
N THR A 205 -8.68 76.68 -34.03
CA THR A 205 -9.47 77.92 -34.04
C THR A 205 -8.78 79.00 -34.86
#